data_AF-A0A382VQD2-F1
#
_entry.id   AF-A0A382VQD2-F1
#
_cell.length_a   1.000
_cell.length_b   1.000
_cell.length_c   1.000
_cell.angle_alpha   90.00
_cell.angle_beta   90.00
_cell.angle_gamma   90.00
#
_symmetry.space_group_name_H-M   'P 1'
#
loop_
_entity.id
_entity.type
_entity.pdbx_description
1 polymer ?
#
loop_
_entity_poly.entity_id
_entity_poly.type
_entity_poly.pdbx_seq_one_letter_code
_entity_poly.pdbx_strand_id
1 'polypeptide(L)'
;MQSTRMFLPMGLALLSFAANAQPFNYDESKVPKFKLPSPLLMEDGTRVTTPEQWRKERRPELLKLFERHVYGRSPDRPKAMTFVVVESGKGALGGLANRKQVEVRFAGKADGPRMTVLIYTPSKPKKPVPTFLALNFRGNHTINEDPAIRLPHSWVRGRTKGEAADNRATEKGRGVAKSRWAVEMILKRSYGLATIYYGDID
;
A
#
# COMPACT_ATOMS: atom_id res chain seq x y z
N MET A 1 -2.36 14.99 80.89
CA MET A 1 -1.06 14.75 80.22
C MET A 1 -1.32 14.36 78.78
N GLN A 2 -0.96 15.24 77.84
CA GLN A 2 -1.13 15.03 76.40
C GLN A 2 -0.18 13.95 75.91
N SER A 3 -0.69 12.90 75.26
CA SER A 3 0.12 11.97 74.47
C SER A 3 -0.01 12.33 72.99
N THR A 4 1.00 12.99 72.44
CA THR A 4 1.09 13.29 71.01
C THR A 4 1.40 12.01 70.26
N ARG A 5 0.44 11.46 69.51
CA ARG A 5 0.71 10.37 68.56
C ARG A 5 1.23 10.96 67.25
N MET A 6 2.51 10.76 67.01
CA MET A 6 3.20 11.10 65.76
C MET A 6 2.79 10.08 64.69
N PHE A 7 2.01 10.51 63.70
CA PHE A 7 1.75 9.73 62.49
C PHE A 7 2.87 9.97 61.48
N LEU A 8 3.63 8.91 61.17
CA LEU A 8 4.64 8.89 60.10
C LEU A 8 3.96 8.46 58.79
N PRO A 9 3.88 9.29 57.73
CA PRO A 9 3.35 8.83 56.46
C PRO A 9 4.42 8.00 55.74
N MET A 10 4.15 6.72 55.57
CA MET A 10 4.97 5.82 54.75
C MET A 10 4.72 6.15 53.28
N GLY A 11 5.65 6.88 52.66
CA GLY A 11 5.59 7.24 51.25
C GLY A 11 5.77 6.01 50.36
N LEU A 12 4.73 5.66 49.60
CA LEU A 12 4.77 4.62 48.58
C LEU A 12 5.51 5.17 47.35
N ALA A 13 6.77 4.78 47.15
CA ALA A 13 7.54 5.15 45.97
C ALA A 13 7.04 4.35 44.75
N LEU A 14 6.27 5.01 43.88
CA LEU A 14 5.94 4.53 42.55
C LEU A 14 7.21 4.54 41.68
N LEU A 15 7.89 3.39 41.60
CA LEU A 15 8.94 3.14 40.61
C LEU A 15 8.30 3.13 39.21
N SER A 16 8.36 4.28 38.53
CA SER A 16 8.01 4.39 37.13
C SER A 16 9.07 3.67 36.30
N PHE A 17 8.76 2.50 35.76
CA PHE A 17 9.53 1.90 34.68
C PHE A 17 9.33 2.76 33.43
N ALA A 18 10.19 3.76 33.24
CA ALA A 18 10.33 4.40 31.95
C ALA A 18 10.88 3.35 30.98
N ALA A 19 10.03 2.90 30.05
CA ALA A 19 10.47 2.11 28.91
C ALA A 19 11.44 2.95 28.09
N ASN A 20 12.75 2.77 28.31
CA ASN A 20 13.78 3.37 27.47
C ASN A 20 13.65 2.77 26.08
N ALA A 21 13.05 3.52 25.16
CA ALA A 21 13.08 3.19 23.74
C ALA A 21 14.56 3.12 23.32
N GLN A 22 15.01 1.97 22.85
CA GLN A 22 16.36 1.81 22.36
C GLN A 22 16.61 2.85 21.26
N PRO A 23 17.70 3.65 21.32
CA PRO A 23 18.00 4.62 20.29
C PRO A 23 18.22 3.90 18.95
N PHE A 24 17.74 4.50 17.86
CA PHE A 24 17.96 3.95 16.52
C PHE A 24 19.44 4.00 16.15
N ASN A 25 19.96 2.90 15.60
CA ASN A 25 21.33 2.85 15.09
C ASN A 25 21.38 3.35 13.64
N TYR A 26 22.15 4.40 13.39
CA TYR A 26 22.46 4.94 12.05
C TYR A 26 23.95 4.79 11.68
N ASP A 27 24.74 4.17 12.55
CA ASP A 27 26.18 4.00 12.41
C ASP A 27 26.49 2.56 11.98
N GLU A 28 27.02 2.41 10.77
CA GLU A 28 27.37 1.11 10.18
C GLU A 28 28.35 0.33 11.07
N SER A 29 29.24 1.01 11.80
CA SER A 29 30.20 0.37 12.68
C SER A 29 29.56 -0.36 13.86
N LYS A 30 28.29 -0.03 14.18
CA LYS A 30 27.51 -0.64 15.26
C LYS A 30 26.55 -1.73 14.76
N VAL A 31 26.55 -2.04 13.47
CA VAL A 31 25.74 -3.14 12.93
C VAL A 31 26.26 -4.46 13.49
N PRO A 32 25.44 -5.26 14.21
CA PRO A 32 25.89 -6.53 14.74
C PRO A 32 26.20 -7.49 13.59
N LYS A 33 27.14 -8.40 13.80
CA LYS A 33 27.38 -9.50 12.85
C LYS A 33 26.16 -10.42 12.84
N PHE A 34 25.63 -10.73 11.66
CA PHE A 34 24.53 -11.68 11.47
C PHE A 34 24.84 -12.65 10.33
N LYS A 35 24.12 -13.78 10.31
CA LYS A 35 24.16 -14.74 9.20
C LYS A 35 22.76 -14.85 8.60
N LEU A 36 22.66 -14.71 7.29
CA LEU A 36 21.39 -14.86 6.59
C LEU A 36 21.15 -16.35 6.27
N PRO A 37 19.89 -16.84 6.40
CA PRO A 37 19.53 -18.13 5.86
C PRO A 37 19.79 -18.18 4.35
N SER A 38 20.30 -19.32 3.86
CA SER A 38 20.53 -19.47 2.42
C SER A 38 19.17 -19.62 1.70
N PRO A 39 18.91 -18.82 0.65
CA PRO A 39 17.71 -19.03 -0.16
C PRO A 39 17.78 -20.37 -0.92
N LEU A 40 18.98 -20.89 -1.18
CA LEU A 40 19.20 -22.14 -1.92
C LEU A 40 19.45 -23.36 -1.02
N LEU A 41 19.05 -23.28 0.24
CA LEU A 41 18.93 -24.44 1.14
C LEU A 41 17.47 -24.54 1.58
N MET A 42 16.89 -25.74 1.48
CA MET A 42 15.59 -26.07 2.06
C MET A 42 15.67 -26.02 3.60
N GLU A 43 14.52 -25.97 4.29
CA GLU A 43 14.49 -26.02 5.76
C GLU A 43 15.12 -27.30 6.34
N ASP A 44 15.06 -28.42 5.61
CA ASP A 44 15.69 -29.69 6.00
C ASP A 44 17.21 -29.75 5.71
N GLY A 45 17.79 -28.68 5.16
CA GLY A 45 19.21 -28.59 4.79
C GLY A 45 19.54 -29.07 3.37
N THR A 46 18.58 -29.62 2.62
CA THR A 46 18.78 -30.03 1.23
C THR A 46 19.14 -28.84 0.35
N ARG A 47 20.19 -28.98 -0.47
CA ARG A 47 20.62 -27.92 -1.37
C ARG A 47 19.76 -27.86 -2.63
N VAL A 48 19.31 -26.67 -2.99
CA VAL A 48 18.60 -26.39 -4.24
C VAL A 48 19.63 -26.21 -5.35
N THR A 49 19.60 -27.10 -6.34
CA THR A 49 20.62 -27.14 -7.41
C THR A 49 20.06 -26.85 -8.81
N THR A 50 18.74 -26.87 -8.98
CA THR A 50 18.09 -26.65 -10.29
C THR A 50 16.98 -25.61 -10.23
N PRO A 51 16.72 -24.89 -11.34
CA PRO A 51 15.57 -23.99 -11.44
C PRO A 51 14.22 -24.70 -11.20
N GLU A 52 14.10 -25.97 -11.59
CA GLU A 52 12.88 -26.76 -11.45
C GLU A 52 12.59 -27.04 -9.97
N GLN A 53 13.61 -27.45 -9.21
CA GLN A 53 13.52 -27.64 -7.76
C GLN A 53 13.17 -26.33 -7.04
N TRP A 54 13.78 -25.21 -7.45
CA TRP A 54 13.42 -23.89 -6.92
C TRP A 54 11.94 -23.58 -7.13
N ARG A 55 11.42 -23.73 -8.36
CA ARG A 55 10.04 -23.37 -8.71
C ARG A 55 9.02 -24.27 -8.03
N LYS A 56 9.29 -25.57 -7.94
CA LYS A 56 8.33 -26.58 -7.45
C LYS A 56 8.39 -26.80 -5.95
N GLU A 57 9.54 -26.58 -5.30
CA GLU A 57 9.75 -26.94 -3.89
C GLU A 57 10.15 -25.73 -3.04
N ARG A 58 11.30 -25.11 -3.28
CA ARG A 58 11.82 -24.04 -2.41
C ARG A 58 10.97 -22.77 -2.43
N ARG A 59 10.48 -22.34 -3.59
CA ARG A 59 9.64 -21.13 -3.69
C ARG A 59 8.32 -21.29 -2.90
N PRO A 60 7.55 -22.39 -3.05
CA PRO A 60 6.41 -22.66 -2.19
C PRO A 60 6.73 -22.72 -0.70
N GLU A 61 7.87 -23.30 -0.31
CA GLU A 61 8.32 -23.33 1.09
C GLU A 61 8.55 -21.92 1.64
N LEU A 62 9.31 -21.08 0.92
CA LEU A 62 9.55 -19.69 1.31
C LEU A 62 8.25 -18.89 1.43
N LEU A 63 7.30 -19.07 0.50
CA LEU A 63 6.00 -18.41 0.57
C LEU A 63 5.24 -18.78 1.86
N LYS A 64 5.22 -20.06 2.23
CA LYS A 64 4.60 -20.53 3.48
C LYS A 64 5.28 -19.94 4.72
N LEU A 65 6.60 -19.79 4.70
CA LEU A 65 7.35 -19.14 5.79
C LEU A 65 6.96 -17.67 5.94
N PHE A 66 6.90 -16.92 4.84
CA PHE A 66 6.44 -15.53 4.85
C PHE A 66 4.98 -15.40 5.29
N GLU A 67 4.09 -16.28 4.83
CA GLU A 67 2.69 -16.32 5.27
C GLU A 67 2.55 -16.60 6.77
N ARG A 68 3.38 -17.51 7.31
CA ARG A 68 3.30 -17.91 8.71
C ARG A 68 3.92 -16.89 9.66
N HIS A 69 5.04 -16.28 9.27
CA HIS A 69 5.88 -15.52 10.20
C HIS A 69 5.95 -14.02 9.93
N VAL A 70 5.51 -13.54 8.77
CA VAL A 70 5.68 -12.12 8.38
C VAL A 70 4.36 -11.44 8.00
N TYR A 71 3.67 -11.95 6.97
CA TYR A 71 2.56 -11.22 6.35
C TYR A 71 1.17 -11.78 6.67
N GLY A 72 1.08 -12.98 7.24
CA GLY A 72 -0.19 -13.69 7.38
C GLY A 72 -0.60 -14.42 6.10
N ARG A 73 -1.66 -15.23 6.20
CA ARG A 73 -2.21 -15.99 5.06
C ARG A 73 -3.17 -15.11 4.25
N SER A 74 -2.93 -15.01 2.95
CA SER A 74 -3.84 -14.31 2.04
C SER A 74 -5.04 -15.20 1.70
N PRO A 75 -6.28 -14.67 1.66
CA PRO A 75 -7.44 -15.43 1.19
C PRO A 75 -7.40 -15.66 -0.32
N ASP A 76 -8.13 -16.67 -0.79
CA ASP A 76 -8.38 -16.85 -2.21
C ASP A 76 -9.21 -15.72 -2.81
N ARG A 77 -9.21 -15.62 -4.14
CA ARG A 77 -10.06 -14.67 -4.87
C ARG A 77 -11.54 -14.85 -4.47
N PRO A 78 -12.22 -13.79 -3.98
CA PRO A 78 -13.64 -13.85 -3.67
C PRO A 78 -14.49 -14.28 -4.88
N LYS A 79 -15.36 -15.29 -4.68
CA LYS A 79 -16.20 -15.87 -5.73
C LYS A 79 -17.20 -14.87 -6.33
N ALA A 80 -17.70 -13.93 -5.52
CA ALA A 80 -18.68 -12.93 -5.92
C ALA A 80 -18.06 -11.65 -6.49
N MET A 81 -16.74 -11.58 -6.71
CA MET A 81 -16.07 -10.37 -7.15
C MET A 81 -16.55 -9.92 -8.54
N THR A 82 -16.97 -8.65 -8.66
CA THR A 82 -17.40 -8.05 -9.93
C THR A 82 -16.57 -6.83 -10.31
N PHE A 83 -16.51 -6.51 -11.60
CA PHE A 83 -15.77 -5.37 -12.15
C PHE A 83 -16.74 -4.46 -12.89
N VAL A 84 -16.82 -3.19 -12.50
CA VAL A 84 -17.74 -2.21 -13.08
C VAL A 84 -16.96 -1.01 -13.60
N VAL A 85 -17.08 -0.71 -14.89
CA VAL A 85 -16.53 0.53 -15.44
C VAL A 85 -17.41 1.69 -15.00
N VAL A 86 -16.90 2.55 -14.12
CA VAL A 86 -17.65 3.69 -13.56
C VAL A 86 -17.33 5.00 -14.27
N GLU A 87 -16.25 5.04 -15.05
CA GLU A 87 -15.90 6.16 -15.92
C GLU A 87 -15.01 5.66 -17.07
N SER A 88 -15.20 6.22 -18.25
CA SER A 88 -14.33 5.97 -19.41
C SER A 88 -14.27 7.23 -20.27
N GLY A 89 -13.06 7.73 -20.52
CA GLY A 89 -12.81 8.93 -21.30
C GLY A 89 -11.79 8.67 -22.40
N LYS A 90 -12.09 9.13 -23.63
CA LYS A 90 -11.11 9.16 -24.73
C LYS A 90 -10.44 10.53 -24.79
N GLY A 91 -9.17 10.56 -25.16
CA GLY A 91 -8.42 11.81 -25.33
C GLY A 91 -8.17 12.58 -24.02
N ALA A 92 -8.13 11.88 -22.89
CA ALA A 92 -7.68 12.45 -21.63
C ALA A 92 -6.25 13.00 -21.75
N LEU A 93 -5.89 13.93 -20.85
CA LEU A 93 -4.58 14.57 -20.82
C LEU A 93 -4.21 15.23 -22.17
N GLY A 94 -5.13 16.02 -22.72
CA GLY A 94 -4.92 16.73 -23.99
C GLY A 94 -4.74 15.80 -25.20
N GLY A 95 -5.45 14.67 -25.23
CA GLY A 95 -5.35 13.69 -26.32
C GLY A 95 -4.26 12.62 -26.14
N LEU A 96 -3.45 12.69 -25.08
CA LEU A 96 -2.36 11.74 -24.85
C LEU A 96 -2.87 10.34 -24.46
N ALA A 97 -3.99 10.26 -23.72
CA ALA A 97 -4.44 9.01 -23.12
C ALA A 97 -5.92 8.69 -23.40
N ASN A 98 -6.25 7.40 -23.30
CA ASN A 98 -7.57 6.96 -22.90
C ASN A 98 -7.53 6.68 -21.40
N ARG A 99 -8.56 7.09 -20.67
CA ARG A 99 -8.73 6.87 -19.24
C ARG A 99 -9.90 5.93 -18.99
N LYS A 100 -9.75 5.00 -18.05
CA LYS A 100 -10.85 4.21 -17.49
C LYS A 100 -10.73 4.20 -15.96
N GLN A 101 -11.87 4.22 -15.28
CA GLN A 101 -11.94 3.93 -13.85
C GLN A 101 -12.84 2.73 -13.64
N VAL A 102 -12.30 1.69 -13.01
CA VAL A 102 -12.98 0.41 -12.79
C VAL A 102 -13.12 0.18 -11.30
N GLU A 103 -14.35 0.04 -10.83
CA GLU A 103 -14.64 -0.36 -9.47
C GLU A 103 -14.61 -1.89 -9.38
N VAL A 104 -13.74 -2.43 -8.53
CA VAL A 104 -13.68 -3.85 -8.20
C VAL A 104 -14.42 -4.04 -6.89
N ARG A 105 -15.58 -4.68 -6.94
CA ARG A 105 -16.44 -4.93 -5.77
C ARG A 105 -16.14 -6.33 -5.25
N PHE A 106 -15.57 -6.44 -4.06
CA PHE A 106 -15.09 -7.72 -3.54
C PHE A 106 -16.22 -8.70 -3.22
N ALA A 107 -17.36 -8.18 -2.76
CA ALA A 107 -18.57 -8.97 -2.50
C ALA A 107 -19.63 -8.85 -3.61
N GLY A 108 -19.30 -8.25 -4.75
CA GLY A 108 -20.23 -8.03 -5.87
C GLY A 108 -21.28 -6.93 -5.65
N LYS A 109 -21.28 -6.28 -4.47
CA LYS A 109 -22.23 -5.23 -4.10
C LYS A 109 -21.60 -3.84 -4.17
N ALA A 110 -22.40 -2.83 -4.53
CA ALA A 110 -21.94 -1.44 -4.68
C ALA A 110 -21.67 -0.74 -3.33
N ASP A 111 -22.39 -1.12 -2.29
CA ASP A 111 -22.28 -0.62 -0.92
C ASP A 111 -21.29 -1.42 -0.07
N GLY A 112 -20.70 -2.48 -0.62
CA GLY A 112 -19.70 -3.31 0.06
C GLY A 112 -18.25 -2.82 -0.14
N PRO A 113 -17.28 -3.56 0.44
CA PRO A 113 -15.85 -3.35 0.23
C PRO A 113 -15.48 -3.37 -1.26
N ARG A 114 -14.80 -2.31 -1.70
CA ARG A 114 -14.46 -2.12 -3.10
C ARG A 114 -13.25 -1.22 -3.27
N MET A 115 -12.55 -1.42 -4.37
CA MET A 115 -11.45 -0.55 -4.78
C MET A 115 -11.68 0.06 -6.15
N THR A 116 -11.20 1.29 -6.35
CA THR A 116 -11.24 1.94 -7.67
C THR A 116 -9.87 1.87 -8.34
N VAL A 117 -9.79 1.17 -9.47
CA VAL A 117 -8.61 1.15 -10.34
C VAL A 117 -8.72 2.30 -11.33
N LEU A 118 -7.79 3.25 -11.29
CA LEU A 118 -7.59 4.25 -12.33
C LEU A 118 -6.61 3.71 -13.36
N ILE A 119 -6.97 3.73 -14.64
CA ILE A 119 -6.17 3.20 -15.75
C ILE A 119 -6.02 4.29 -16.82
N TYR A 120 -4.78 4.61 -17.17
CA TYR A 120 -4.43 5.36 -18.38
C TYR A 120 -3.72 4.45 -19.37
N THR A 121 -4.10 4.53 -20.64
CA THR A 121 -3.39 3.91 -21.77
C THR A 121 -3.14 4.96 -22.84
N PRO A 122 -2.12 4.83 -23.71
CA PRO A 122 -1.98 5.70 -24.88
C PRO A 122 -3.27 5.78 -25.69
N SER A 123 -3.58 6.94 -26.28
CA SER A 123 -4.89 7.21 -26.91
C SER A 123 -5.18 6.38 -28.17
N LYS A 124 -4.16 5.94 -28.89
CA LYS A 124 -4.28 5.16 -30.14
C LYS A 124 -3.38 3.92 -30.13
N PRO A 125 -3.63 2.94 -29.24
CA PRO A 125 -2.80 1.75 -29.17
C PRO A 125 -3.08 0.84 -30.37
N LYS A 126 -2.02 0.37 -31.04
CA LYS A 126 -2.15 -0.58 -32.17
C LYS A 126 -2.26 -2.05 -31.71
N LYS A 127 -1.90 -2.32 -30.45
CA LYS A 127 -1.85 -3.64 -29.80
C LYS A 127 -2.20 -3.48 -28.32
N PRO A 128 -2.49 -4.56 -27.57
CA PRO A 128 -2.59 -4.49 -26.11
C PRO A 128 -1.40 -3.77 -25.48
N VAL A 129 -1.66 -2.94 -24.47
CA VAL A 129 -0.69 -2.00 -23.91
C VAL A 129 -0.03 -2.62 -22.67
N PRO A 130 1.31 -2.79 -22.63
CA PRO A 130 2.02 -3.18 -21.41
C PRO A 130 1.81 -2.10 -20.34
N THR A 131 1.45 -2.50 -19.12
CA THR A 131 0.92 -1.58 -18.11
C THR A 131 1.65 -1.73 -16.78
N PHE A 132 2.12 -0.61 -16.22
CA PHE A 132 2.60 -0.56 -14.84
C PHE A 132 1.42 -0.53 -13.88
N LEU A 133 1.47 -1.32 -12.81
CA LEU A 133 0.47 -1.33 -11.74
C LEU A 133 1.15 -0.98 -10.41
N ALA A 134 0.61 0.00 -9.69
CA ALA A 134 1.11 0.36 -8.36
C ALA A 134 0.01 0.93 -7.45
N LEU A 135 0.12 0.69 -6.14
CA LEU A 135 -0.72 1.35 -5.14
C LEU A 135 -0.26 2.80 -4.93
N ASN A 136 -1.21 3.71 -4.70
CA ASN A 136 -0.93 5.07 -4.28
C ASN A 136 -1.38 5.33 -2.84
N PHE A 137 -0.77 6.35 -2.22
CA PHE A 137 -0.89 6.63 -0.79
C PHE A 137 -1.97 7.65 -0.41
N ARG A 138 -2.54 8.37 -1.38
CA ARG A 138 -3.32 9.59 -1.09
C ARG A 138 -4.65 9.66 -1.86
N GLY A 139 -4.98 8.63 -2.64
CA GLY A 139 -6.15 8.60 -3.50
C GLY A 139 -5.76 8.81 -4.97
N ASN A 140 -6.49 8.15 -5.89
CA ASN A 140 -6.21 8.21 -7.33
C ASN A 140 -6.16 9.65 -7.87
N HIS A 141 -7.06 10.52 -7.42
CA HIS A 141 -7.11 11.93 -7.83
C HIS A 141 -5.80 12.70 -7.58
N THR A 142 -4.93 12.22 -6.69
CA THR A 142 -3.68 12.92 -6.35
C THR A 142 -2.55 12.67 -7.36
N ILE A 143 -2.65 11.64 -8.21
CA ILE A 143 -1.55 11.24 -9.10
C ILE A 143 -1.44 12.11 -10.36
N ASN A 144 -2.50 12.85 -10.70
CA ASN A 144 -2.57 13.76 -11.84
C ASN A 144 -3.61 14.86 -11.56
N GLU A 145 -3.54 15.98 -12.28
CA GLU A 145 -4.49 17.11 -12.13
C GLU A 145 -5.81 16.89 -12.88
N ASP A 146 -5.91 15.81 -13.64
CA ASP A 146 -7.10 15.42 -14.39
C ASP A 146 -8.39 15.49 -13.54
N PRO A 147 -9.30 16.44 -13.85
CA PRO A 147 -10.48 16.70 -13.04
C PRO A 147 -11.50 15.56 -13.11
N ALA A 148 -11.41 14.70 -14.12
CA ALA A 148 -12.34 13.60 -14.29
C ALA A 148 -11.94 12.32 -13.52
N ILE A 149 -10.76 12.31 -12.86
CA ILE A 149 -10.48 11.28 -11.86
C ILE A 149 -11.48 11.44 -10.71
N ARG A 150 -12.15 10.37 -10.32
CA ARG A 150 -13.11 10.40 -9.21
C ARG A 150 -12.36 10.59 -7.89
N LEU A 151 -12.91 11.40 -7.00
CA LEU A 151 -12.45 11.43 -5.61
C LEU A 151 -12.76 10.07 -4.95
N PRO A 152 -11.86 9.53 -4.11
CA PRO A 152 -12.09 8.27 -3.43
C PRO A 152 -13.30 8.39 -2.49
N HIS A 153 -14.02 7.27 -2.35
CA HIS A 153 -15.10 7.13 -1.39
C HIS A 153 -14.58 6.84 0.03
N SER A 154 -13.39 6.25 0.11
CA SER A 154 -12.72 5.83 1.34
C SER A 154 -12.18 7.00 2.15
N TRP A 155 -11.86 6.72 3.42
CA TRP A 155 -11.16 7.65 4.29
C TRP A 155 -9.81 8.04 3.69
N VAL A 156 -9.43 9.31 3.80
CA VAL A 156 -8.10 9.79 3.41
C VAL A 156 -7.49 10.62 4.51
N ARG A 157 -6.17 10.46 4.72
CA ARG A 157 -5.44 11.16 5.79
C ARG A 157 -5.35 12.66 5.59
N GLY A 158 -5.16 13.11 4.35
CA GLY A 158 -4.73 14.48 4.04
C GLY A 158 -3.35 14.79 4.63
N ARG A 159 -2.32 14.88 3.78
CA ARG A 159 -0.94 15.23 4.18
C ARG A 159 -0.54 16.66 3.84
N THR A 160 -1.34 17.36 3.04
CA THR A 160 -1.13 18.77 2.70
C THR A 160 -2.39 19.60 2.93
N LYS A 161 -2.22 20.90 3.18
CA LYS A 161 -3.32 21.82 3.50
C LYS A 161 -4.41 21.77 2.41
N GLY A 162 -5.62 21.42 2.83
CA GLY A 162 -6.80 21.40 1.97
C GLY A 162 -7.00 20.13 1.13
N GLU A 163 -6.05 19.20 1.10
CA GLU A 163 -6.20 17.93 0.37
C GLU A 163 -7.35 17.08 0.90
N ALA A 164 -7.60 17.13 2.21
CA ALA A 164 -8.73 16.48 2.86
C ALA A 164 -9.47 17.44 3.79
N ALA A 165 -10.78 17.24 3.93
CA ALA A 165 -11.64 17.83 4.95
C ALA A 165 -12.44 16.71 5.60
N ASP A 166 -12.46 16.64 6.94
CA ASP A 166 -13.10 15.55 7.70
C ASP A 166 -12.70 14.15 7.22
N ASN A 167 -11.43 14.00 6.84
CA ASN A 167 -10.85 12.78 6.26
C ASN A 167 -11.55 12.29 4.99
N ARG A 168 -12.10 13.22 4.21
CA ARG A 168 -12.61 13.01 2.86
C ARG A 168 -11.79 13.83 1.88
N ALA A 169 -11.50 13.22 0.72
CA ALA A 169 -10.72 13.87 -0.31
C ALA A 169 -11.45 15.11 -0.83
N THR A 170 -10.69 16.14 -1.20
CA THR A 170 -11.23 17.33 -1.83
C THR A 170 -10.62 17.54 -3.22
N GLU A 171 -11.28 18.37 -4.02
CA GLU A 171 -10.77 18.84 -5.31
C GLU A 171 -9.37 19.49 -5.21
N LYS A 172 -9.05 20.15 -4.09
CA LYS A 172 -7.72 20.75 -3.87
C LYS A 172 -6.61 19.71 -3.74
N GLY A 173 -6.95 18.45 -3.52
CA GLY A 173 -6.02 17.32 -3.49
C GLY A 173 -5.58 16.85 -4.89
N ARG A 174 -6.18 17.34 -5.98
CA ARG A 174 -5.80 16.89 -7.32
C ARG A 174 -4.34 17.17 -7.63
N GLY A 175 -3.66 16.17 -8.19
CA GLY A 175 -2.27 16.30 -8.61
C GLY A 175 -1.23 16.56 -7.50
N VAL A 176 -1.59 16.62 -6.21
CA VAL A 176 -0.64 16.93 -5.12
C VAL A 176 0.47 15.89 -4.96
N ALA A 177 0.34 14.71 -5.58
CA ALA A 177 1.36 13.67 -5.62
C ALA A 177 1.95 13.45 -7.01
N LYS A 178 1.61 14.27 -8.03
CA LYS A 178 1.99 14.05 -9.43
C LYS A 178 3.49 13.91 -9.67
N SER A 179 4.33 14.55 -8.84
CA SER A 179 5.79 14.41 -8.94
C SER A 179 6.30 12.99 -8.69
N ARG A 180 5.51 12.13 -8.03
CA ARG A 180 5.83 10.71 -7.78
C ARG A 180 5.28 9.79 -8.88
N TRP A 181 4.50 10.32 -9.81
CA TRP A 181 3.76 9.57 -10.82
C TRP A 181 4.02 10.19 -12.18
N ALA A 182 5.02 9.68 -12.89
CA ALA A 182 5.40 10.17 -14.21
C ALA A 182 4.42 9.71 -15.32
N VAL A 183 3.12 10.01 -15.15
CA VAL A 183 2.00 9.53 -15.99
C VAL A 183 2.26 9.81 -17.47
N GLU A 184 2.55 11.06 -17.81
CA GLU A 184 2.78 11.49 -19.18
C GLU A 184 4.04 10.86 -19.78
N MET A 185 5.09 10.66 -18.97
CA MET A 185 6.33 10.00 -19.43
C MET A 185 6.07 8.53 -19.78
N ILE A 186 5.37 7.80 -18.90
CA ILE A 186 4.99 6.40 -19.10
C ILE A 186 4.17 6.26 -20.39
N LEU A 187 3.16 7.13 -20.57
CA LEU A 187 2.29 7.13 -21.75
C LEU A 187 3.05 7.47 -23.04
N LYS A 188 3.92 8.49 -23.02
CA LYS A 188 4.76 8.85 -24.18
C LYS A 188 5.71 7.73 -24.59
N ARG A 189 6.06 6.84 -23.66
CA ARG A 189 6.83 5.61 -23.92
C ARG A 189 5.97 4.42 -24.35
N SER A 190 4.70 4.64 -24.65
CA SER A 190 3.71 3.63 -25.08
C SER A 190 3.35 2.58 -24.02
N TYR A 191 3.54 2.90 -22.73
CA TYR A 191 3.09 2.08 -21.62
C TYR A 191 1.79 2.64 -21.03
N GLY A 192 1.01 1.76 -20.42
CA GLY A 192 -0.12 2.12 -19.57
C GLY A 192 0.31 2.32 -18.13
N LEU A 193 -0.52 3.03 -17.37
CA LEU A 193 -0.42 3.13 -15.92
C LEU A 193 -1.77 2.75 -15.31
N ALA A 194 -1.77 1.81 -14.39
CA ALA A 194 -2.88 1.49 -13.52
C ALA A 194 -2.51 1.79 -12.06
N THR A 195 -3.41 2.40 -11.30
CA THR A 195 -3.20 2.62 -9.88
C THR A 195 -4.47 2.43 -9.06
N ILE A 196 -4.28 2.06 -7.80
CA ILE A 196 -5.33 1.85 -6.81
C ILE A 196 -4.92 2.57 -5.54
N TYR A 197 -5.86 3.24 -4.88
CA TYR A 197 -5.60 3.80 -3.56
C TYR A 197 -5.52 2.68 -2.52
N TYR A 198 -4.42 2.59 -1.76
CA TYR A 198 -4.26 1.50 -0.78
C TYR A 198 -5.36 1.51 0.30
N GLY A 199 -5.87 2.68 0.68
CA GLY A 199 -6.94 2.81 1.67
C GLY A 199 -8.33 2.38 1.19
N ASP A 200 -8.47 1.90 -0.06
CA ASP A 200 -9.65 1.15 -0.50
C ASP A 200 -9.57 -0.35 -0.12
N ILE A 201 -8.39 -0.81 0.31
CA ILE A 201 -8.07 -2.22 0.62
C ILE A 201 -7.77 -2.40 2.12
N ASP A 202 -7.00 -1.47 2.68
CA ASP A 202 -6.50 -1.46 4.06
C ASP A 202 -7.57 -1.04 5.10
#